data_AF-A0A2R6HXE2-F1
#
_entry.id   AF-A0A2R6HXE2-F1
#
_cell.length_a   1.000
_cell.length_b   1.000
_cell.length_c   1.000
_cell.angle_alpha   90.00
_cell.angle_beta   90.00
_cell.angle_gamma   90.00
#
_symmetry.space_group_name_H-M   'P 1'
#
loop_
_entity.id
_entity.type
_entity.pdbx_description
1 polymer ?
#
loop_
_entity_poly.entity_id
_entity_poly.type
_entity_poly.pdbx_seq_one_letter_code
_entity_poly.pdbx_strand_id
1 'polypeptide(L)'
;MSDGRGIRSGVPGEWAPTAFLAGGLGIGAAVLLVAVQGLANVTAPGWVTVVPGLGGLLAALLGLLSYYPRVAGPAPRLGSAGAAFALVGMVLFVVAVFRVVVSTLTTGATLAERPDGVTLLLVGTLVGLALGFLCYGAASTRTRTPSRAVGHLLLVPAAGILGNVLYVTLSGALGVGVVSGVPTVSFLVAAVGTVALGYRLRSEVSSADQSERADTTA
;
A
#
# COMPACT_ATOMS: atom_id res chain seq x y z
N MET A 1 -44.95 -3.14 -14.77
CA MET A 1 -44.22 -3.17 -13.48
C MET A 1 -43.02 -4.09 -13.63
N SER A 2 -41.94 -3.60 -14.24
CA SER A 2 -40.64 -4.27 -14.24
C SER A 2 -39.83 -3.62 -13.13
N ASP A 3 -39.59 -4.39 -12.07
CA ASP A 3 -38.77 -3.99 -10.94
C ASP A 3 -37.32 -3.88 -11.43
N GLY A 4 -36.96 -2.66 -11.83
CA GLY A 4 -35.64 -2.31 -12.34
C GLY A 4 -34.64 -2.37 -11.20
N ARG A 5 -34.24 -3.58 -10.80
CA ARG A 5 -33.01 -3.82 -10.05
C ARG A 5 -31.85 -3.43 -10.96
N GLY A 6 -31.60 -2.12 -10.99
CA GLY A 6 -30.38 -1.57 -11.53
C GLY A 6 -29.24 -2.35 -10.90
N ILE A 7 -28.50 -3.07 -11.74
CA ILE A 7 -27.20 -3.58 -11.41
C ILE A 7 -26.46 -2.36 -10.90
N ARG A 8 -26.31 -2.24 -9.57
CA ARG A 8 -25.40 -1.29 -8.94
C ARG A 8 -24.05 -1.69 -9.49
N SER A 9 -23.67 -1.09 -10.62
CA SER A 9 -22.34 -1.19 -11.19
C SER A 9 -21.45 -0.71 -10.06
N GLY A 10 -20.85 -1.66 -9.34
CA GLY A 10 -20.15 -1.40 -8.09
C GLY A 10 -19.24 -0.21 -8.31
N VAL A 11 -19.51 0.88 -7.59
CA VAL A 11 -18.82 2.13 -7.82
C VAL A 11 -17.33 1.82 -7.64
N PRO A 12 -16.45 2.13 -8.62
CA PRO A 12 -15.04 1.71 -8.61
C PRO A 12 -14.22 2.10 -7.36
N GLY A 13 -14.80 2.87 -6.43
CA GLY A 13 -14.18 3.30 -5.18
C GLY A 13 -14.66 2.60 -3.90
N GLU A 14 -15.60 1.65 -3.94
CA GLU A 14 -16.06 0.93 -2.73
C GLU A 14 -15.00 -0.03 -2.16
N TRP A 15 -14.08 -0.49 -3.01
CA TRP A 15 -13.03 -1.44 -2.64
C TRP A 15 -11.78 -0.77 -2.05
N ALA A 16 -11.66 0.56 -2.14
CA ALA A 16 -10.50 1.28 -1.63
C ALA A 16 -10.28 1.09 -0.11
N PRO A 17 -11.32 1.25 0.75
CA PRO A 17 -11.15 1.09 2.20
C PRO A 17 -10.73 -0.32 2.58
N THR A 18 -11.34 -1.34 1.97
CA THR A 18 -11.02 -2.75 2.24
C THR A 18 -9.63 -3.11 1.76
N ALA A 19 -9.22 -2.63 0.60
CA ALA A 19 -7.86 -2.82 0.07
C ALA A 19 -6.79 -2.18 0.96
N PHE A 20 -7.01 -0.95 1.47
CA PHE A 20 -6.08 -0.34 2.42
C PHE A 20 -6.05 -1.06 3.78
N LEU A 21 -7.19 -1.51 4.31
CA LEU A 21 -7.22 -2.30 5.54
C LEU A 21 -6.45 -3.61 5.37
N ALA A 22 -6.72 -4.37 4.31
CA ALA A 22 -6.00 -5.59 3.98
C ALA A 22 -4.49 -5.32 3.79
N GLY A 23 -4.16 -4.20 3.13
CA GLY A 23 -2.79 -3.77 2.91
C GLY A 23 -2.03 -3.51 4.20
N GLY A 24 -2.59 -2.66 5.06
CA GLY A 24 -1.99 -2.33 6.34
C GLY A 24 -1.91 -3.53 7.29
N LEU A 25 -2.92 -4.40 7.32
CA LEU A 25 -2.89 -5.62 8.13
C LEU A 25 -1.84 -6.62 7.62
N GLY A 26 -1.71 -6.81 6.31
CA GLY A 26 -0.70 -7.70 5.72
C GLY A 26 0.73 -7.21 6.00
N ILE A 27 0.99 -5.92 5.80
CA ILE A 27 2.29 -5.30 6.12
C ILE A 27 2.55 -5.39 7.63
N GLY A 28 1.57 -5.06 8.46
CA GLY A 28 1.68 -5.12 9.92
C GLY A 28 1.96 -6.54 10.44
N ALA A 29 1.28 -7.55 9.89
CA ALA A 29 1.52 -8.95 10.21
C ALA A 29 2.95 -9.37 9.87
N ALA A 30 3.45 -9.00 8.69
CA ALA A 30 4.83 -9.28 8.30
C ALA A 30 5.84 -8.64 9.25
N VAL A 31 5.64 -7.37 9.60
CA VAL A 31 6.48 -6.63 10.55
C VAL A 31 6.47 -7.28 11.93
N LEU A 32 5.28 -7.64 12.44
CA LEU A 32 5.14 -8.28 13.74
C LEU A 32 5.84 -9.63 13.78
N LEU A 33 5.71 -10.44 12.72
CA LEU A 33 6.38 -11.74 12.62
C LEU A 33 7.91 -11.59 12.61
N VAL A 34 8.44 -10.59 11.89
CA VAL A 34 9.87 -10.28 11.89
C VAL A 34 10.34 -9.83 13.28
N ALA A 35 9.56 -8.99 13.97
CA ALA A 35 9.88 -8.52 15.31
C ALA A 35 9.87 -9.68 16.33
N VAL A 36 8.88 -10.56 16.28
CA VAL A 36 8.79 -11.75 17.15
C VAL A 36 9.96 -12.69 16.92
N GLN A 37 10.33 -12.95 15.66
CA GLN A 37 11.51 -13.78 15.35
C GLN A 37 12.79 -13.19 15.92
N GLY A 38 12.97 -11.87 15.80
CA GLY A 38 14.12 -11.17 16.37
C GLY A 38 14.15 -11.19 17.90
N LEU A 39 13.00 -11.02 18.56
CA LEU A 39 12.91 -11.02 20.03
C LEU A 39 13.03 -12.43 20.63
N ALA A 40 12.45 -13.43 19.99
CA ALA A 40 12.45 -14.81 20.46
C ALA A 40 13.72 -15.58 20.05
N ASN A 41 14.58 -14.99 19.21
CA ASN A 41 15.71 -15.68 18.55
C ASN A 41 15.29 -16.97 17.83
N VAL A 42 14.08 -16.98 17.24
CA VAL A 42 13.56 -18.12 16.49
C VAL A 42 13.56 -17.77 15.01
N THR A 43 14.03 -18.68 14.16
CA THR A 43 13.94 -18.56 12.71
C THR A 43 12.73 -19.31 12.21
N ALA A 44 11.78 -18.60 11.59
CA ALA A 44 10.69 -19.24 10.87
C ALA A 44 11.04 -19.34 9.38
N PRO A 45 10.40 -20.25 8.62
CA PRO A 45 10.53 -20.26 7.17
C PRO A 45 10.20 -18.88 6.57
N GLY A 46 11.06 -18.38 5.67
CA GLY A 46 10.93 -17.02 5.15
C GLY A 46 9.60 -16.71 4.46
N TRP A 47 8.89 -17.71 3.94
CA TRP A 47 7.55 -17.52 3.35
C TRP A 47 6.53 -17.01 4.37
N VAL A 48 6.69 -17.32 5.67
CA VAL A 48 5.76 -16.92 6.74
C VAL A 48 5.74 -15.40 6.90
N THR A 49 6.89 -14.73 6.72
CA THR A 49 6.98 -13.25 6.80
C THR A 49 6.74 -12.59 5.44
N VAL A 50 7.23 -13.22 4.36
CA VAL A 50 7.18 -12.65 3.02
C VAL A 50 5.76 -12.63 2.45
N VAL A 51 4.99 -13.72 2.59
CA VAL A 51 3.65 -13.81 1.97
C VAL A 51 2.69 -12.75 2.51
N PRO A 52 2.54 -12.54 3.83
CA PRO A 52 1.70 -11.46 4.35
C PRO A 52 2.16 -10.07 3.89
N GLY A 53 3.48 -9.84 3.83
CA GLY A 53 4.04 -8.56 3.42
C GLY A 53 3.78 -8.25 1.95
N LEU A 54 4.00 -9.23 1.05
CA LEU A 54 3.70 -9.10 -0.37
C LEU A 54 2.20 -8.94 -0.63
N GLY A 55 1.36 -9.74 0.04
CA GLY A 55 -0.09 -9.60 -0.03
C GLY A 55 -0.57 -8.22 0.44
N GLY A 56 0.03 -7.72 1.52
CA GLY A 56 -0.24 -6.38 2.04
C GLY A 56 0.18 -5.27 1.06
N LEU A 57 1.36 -5.38 0.44
CA LEU A 57 1.82 -4.44 -0.58
C LEU A 57 0.90 -4.43 -1.81
N LEU A 58 0.51 -5.61 -2.29
CA LEU A 58 -0.44 -5.74 -3.41
C LEU A 58 -1.77 -5.07 -3.10
N ALA A 59 -2.33 -5.34 -1.92
CA ALA A 59 -3.59 -4.73 -1.48
C ALA A 59 -3.46 -3.20 -1.33
N ALA A 60 -2.33 -2.69 -0.82
CA ALA A 60 -2.07 -1.25 -0.75
C ALA A 60 -2.00 -0.60 -2.14
N LEU A 61 -1.35 -1.24 -3.12
CA LEU A 61 -1.29 -0.77 -4.52
C LEU A 61 -2.68 -0.72 -5.16
N LEU A 62 -3.49 -1.77 -4.96
CA LEU A 62 -4.88 -1.81 -5.42
C LEU A 62 -5.73 -0.71 -4.77
N GLY A 63 -5.54 -0.48 -3.46
CA GLY A 63 -6.18 0.62 -2.74
C GLY A 63 -5.82 1.98 -3.37
N LEU A 64 -4.55 2.18 -3.70
CA LEU A 64 -4.07 3.39 -4.37
C LEU A 64 -4.71 3.59 -5.75
N LEU A 65 -4.75 2.55 -6.58
CA LEU A 65 -5.36 2.62 -7.92
C LEU A 65 -6.86 2.90 -7.85
N SER A 66 -7.58 2.26 -6.93
CA SER A 66 -9.02 2.50 -6.72
C SER A 66 -9.32 3.91 -6.19
N TYR A 67 -8.32 4.60 -5.64
CA TYR A 67 -8.45 5.98 -5.15
C TYR A 67 -8.36 7.02 -6.29
N TYR A 68 -7.80 6.65 -7.45
CA TYR A 68 -7.63 7.53 -8.62
C TYR A 68 -8.88 8.34 -9.00
N PRO A 69 -10.09 7.73 -9.16
CA PRO A 69 -11.27 8.46 -9.62
C PRO A 69 -11.68 9.61 -8.69
N ARG A 70 -11.40 9.49 -7.39
CA ARG A 70 -11.74 10.52 -6.39
C ARG A 70 -10.87 11.76 -6.48
N VAL A 71 -9.66 11.62 -7.02
CA VAL A 71 -8.64 12.68 -7.06
C VAL A 71 -8.46 13.26 -8.46
N ALA A 72 -8.69 12.46 -9.50
CA ALA A 72 -8.46 12.82 -10.89
C ALA A 72 -9.31 14.02 -11.35
N GLY A 73 -10.54 14.16 -10.85
CA GLY A 73 -11.39 15.30 -11.17
C GLY A 73 -10.83 16.62 -10.62
N PRO A 74 -10.67 16.76 -9.29
CA PRO A 74 -10.22 18.02 -8.67
C PRO A 74 -8.74 18.39 -8.93
N ALA A 75 -7.86 17.40 -9.14
CA ALA A 75 -6.43 17.61 -9.37
C ALA A 75 -5.88 16.67 -10.45
N PRO A 76 -6.19 16.90 -11.74
CA PRO A 76 -5.91 15.92 -12.81
C PRO A 76 -4.43 15.58 -12.97
N ARG A 77 -3.53 16.56 -12.82
CA ARG A 77 -2.08 16.35 -12.93
C ARG A 77 -1.53 15.48 -11.79
N LEU A 78 -1.92 15.76 -10.54
CA LEU A 78 -1.45 14.98 -9.39
C LEU A 78 -2.14 13.62 -9.33
N GLY A 79 -3.42 13.54 -9.68
CA GLY A 79 -4.17 12.30 -9.74
C GLY A 79 -3.59 11.33 -10.78
N SER A 80 -3.29 11.82 -11.99
CA SER A 80 -2.67 11.02 -13.05
C SER A 80 -1.23 10.60 -12.70
N ALA A 81 -0.42 11.50 -12.13
CA ALA A 81 0.92 11.15 -11.66
C ALA A 81 0.87 10.06 -10.57
N GLY A 82 -0.02 10.19 -9.59
CA GLY A 82 -0.20 9.18 -8.54
C GLY A 82 -0.61 7.82 -9.09
N ALA A 83 -1.52 7.79 -10.07
CA ALA A 83 -1.94 6.56 -10.75
C ALA A 83 -0.78 5.94 -11.53
N ALA A 84 -0.01 6.75 -12.26
CA ALA A 84 1.14 6.29 -13.02
C ALA A 84 2.19 5.66 -12.09
N PHE A 85 2.52 6.30 -10.96
CA PHE A 85 3.45 5.73 -10.00
C PHE A 85 2.94 4.43 -9.36
N ALA A 86 1.66 4.37 -9.02
CA ALA A 86 1.02 3.15 -8.52
C ALA A 86 1.08 2.01 -9.55
N LEU A 87 0.77 2.31 -10.82
CA LEU A 87 0.83 1.34 -11.92
C LEU A 87 2.24 0.84 -12.16
N VAL A 88 3.23 1.73 -12.21
CA VAL A 88 4.65 1.35 -12.34
C VAL A 88 5.06 0.46 -11.17
N GLY A 89 4.71 0.83 -9.93
CA GLY A 89 4.97 0.01 -8.76
C GLY A 89 4.32 -1.37 -8.84
N MET A 90 3.06 -1.44 -9.30
CA MET A 90 2.33 -2.69 -9.53
C MET A 90 2.99 -3.59 -10.58
N VAL A 91 3.42 -3.03 -11.71
CA VAL A 91 4.12 -3.77 -12.76
C VAL A 91 5.44 -4.32 -12.23
N LEU A 92 6.23 -3.50 -11.54
CA LEU A 92 7.49 -3.94 -10.92
C LEU A 92 7.26 -5.04 -9.88
N PHE A 93 6.21 -4.94 -9.08
CA PHE A 93 5.82 -5.95 -8.11
C PHE A 93 5.48 -7.28 -8.79
N VAL A 94 4.63 -7.26 -9.82
CA VAL A 94 4.24 -8.45 -10.57
C VAL A 94 5.46 -9.11 -11.21
N VAL A 95 6.35 -8.32 -11.82
CA VAL A 95 7.60 -8.85 -12.40
C VAL A 95 8.51 -9.44 -11.33
N ALA A 96 8.61 -8.82 -10.15
CA ALA A 96 9.40 -9.35 -9.03
C ALA A 96 8.85 -10.69 -8.55
N VAL A 97 7.54 -10.78 -8.30
CA VAL A 97 6.87 -12.02 -7.86
C VAL A 97 7.02 -13.10 -8.93
N PHE A 98 6.79 -12.77 -10.19
CA PHE A 98 6.93 -13.70 -11.30
C PHE A 98 8.36 -14.27 -11.39
N ARG A 99 9.39 -13.42 -11.26
CA ARG A 99 10.79 -13.87 -11.25
C ARG A 99 11.09 -14.81 -10.09
N VAL A 100 10.57 -14.52 -8.89
CA VAL A 100 10.74 -15.40 -7.73
C VAL A 100 10.08 -16.76 -8.01
N VAL A 101 8.83 -16.77 -8.46
CA VAL A 101 8.10 -18.01 -8.77
C VAL A 101 8.81 -18.85 -9.83
N VAL A 102 9.21 -18.23 -10.95
CA VAL A 102 9.91 -18.93 -12.03
C VAL A 102 11.24 -19.49 -11.55
N SER A 103 12.03 -18.73 -10.78
CA SER A 103 13.28 -19.23 -10.23
C SER A 103 13.06 -20.42 -9.31
N THR A 104 12.10 -20.34 -8.38
CA THR A 104 11.81 -21.45 -7.46
C THR A 104 11.38 -22.70 -8.22
N LEU A 105 10.59 -22.57 -9.29
CA LEU A 105 10.13 -23.71 -10.09
C LEU A 105 11.23 -24.32 -10.98
N THR A 106 12.20 -23.52 -11.44
CA THR A 106 13.21 -23.96 -12.43
C THR A 106 14.53 -24.38 -11.81
N THR A 107 14.97 -23.72 -10.73
CA THR A 107 16.27 -23.98 -10.10
C THR A 107 16.13 -24.61 -8.71
N GLY A 108 14.91 -24.70 -8.17
CA GLY A 108 14.68 -25.10 -6.78
C GLY A 108 15.16 -24.05 -5.77
N ALA A 109 15.57 -22.87 -6.23
CA ALA A 109 16.10 -21.82 -5.38
C ALA A 109 15.06 -21.38 -4.34
N THR A 110 15.55 -21.22 -3.11
CA THR A 110 14.69 -20.75 -2.02
C THR A 110 14.50 -19.24 -2.09
N LEU A 111 13.44 -18.72 -1.46
CA LEU A 111 13.21 -17.26 -1.30
C LEU A 111 14.39 -16.49 -0.68
N ALA A 112 15.32 -17.20 -0.01
CA ALA A 112 16.53 -16.64 0.57
C ALA A 112 17.63 -16.39 -0.49
N GLU A 113 17.68 -17.19 -1.55
CA GLU A 113 18.68 -17.12 -2.64
C GLU A 113 18.24 -16.16 -3.75
N ARG A 114 17.55 -15.07 -3.37
CA ARG A 114 16.80 -14.17 -4.27
C ARG A 114 17.51 -13.97 -5.62
N PRO A 115 16.82 -14.21 -6.76
CA PRO A 115 17.40 -13.98 -8.07
C PRO A 115 17.93 -12.56 -8.24
N ASP A 116 19.01 -12.43 -8.99
CA ASP A 116 19.63 -11.13 -9.27
C ASP A 116 18.59 -10.11 -9.76
N GLY A 117 18.62 -8.94 -9.14
CA GLY A 117 17.74 -7.81 -9.47
C GLY A 117 16.34 -7.84 -8.84
N VAL A 118 15.89 -8.91 -8.17
CA VAL A 118 14.58 -8.90 -7.47
C VAL A 118 14.52 -7.82 -6.39
N THR A 119 15.62 -7.59 -5.67
CA THR A 119 15.73 -6.50 -4.69
C THR A 119 15.49 -5.14 -5.35
N LEU A 120 16.05 -4.90 -6.54
CA LEU A 120 15.87 -3.64 -7.26
C LEU A 120 14.41 -3.43 -7.68
N LEU A 121 13.74 -4.50 -8.14
CA LEU A 121 12.32 -4.45 -8.50
C LEU A 121 11.43 -4.16 -7.29
N LEU A 122 11.74 -4.75 -6.13
CA LEU A 122 11.01 -4.48 -4.88
C LEU A 122 11.26 -3.07 -4.37
N VAL A 123 12.49 -2.56 -4.44
CA VAL A 123 12.79 -1.15 -4.11
C VAL A 123 12.02 -0.22 -5.05
N GLY A 124 12.01 -0.48 -6.36
CA GLY A 124 11.23 0.28 -7.32
C GLY A 124 9.72 0.22 -7.06
N THR A 125 9.21 -0.93 -6.62
CA THR A 125 7.82 -1.09 -6.17
C THR A 125 7.50 -0.16 -4.99
N LEU A 126 8.36 -0.16 -3.96
CA LEU A 126 8.19 0.68 -2.78
C LEU A 126 8.27 2.17 -3.13
N VAL A 127 9.18 2.56 -4.03
CA VAL A 127 9.28 3.94 -4.53
C VAL A 127 8.02 4.35 -5.28
N GLY A 128 7.53 3.52 -6.21
CA GLY A 128 6.28 3.78 -6.93
C GLY A 128 5.08 3.91 -5.98
N LEU A 129 4.97 3.02 -5.00
CA LEU A 129 3.94 3.06 -3.96
C LEU A 129 4.02 4.36 -3.14
N ALA A 130 5.21 4.73 -2.65
CA ALA A 130 5.43 5.93 -1.85
C ALA A 130 5.12 7.21 -2.64
N LEU A 131 5.57 7.30 -3.90
CA LEU A 131 5.28 8.44 -4.78
C LEU A 131 3.78 8.53 -5.11
N GLY A 132 3.11 7.40 -5.30
CA GLY A 132 1.66 7.35 -5.48
C GLY A 132 0.90 7.89 -4.25
N PHE A 133 1.29 7.45 -3.04
CA PHE A 133 0.76 7.99 -1.79
C PHE A 133 1.01 9.49 -1.65
N LEU A 134 2.22 9.94 -1.97
CA LEU A 134 2.60 11.35 -1.90
C LEU A 134 1.78 12.22 -2.86
N CYS A 135 1.62 11.80 -4.12
CA CYS A 135 0.82 12.52 -5.11
C CYS A 135 -0.65 12.61 -4.69
N TYR A 136 -1.26 11.51 -4.25
CA TYR A 136 -2.65 11.52 -3.79
C TYR A 136 -2.84 12.27 -2.48
N GLY A 137 -1.90 12.18 -1.54
CA GLY A 137 -1.89 12.96 -0.31
C GLY A 137 -1.84 14.45 -0.60
N ALA A 138 -0.88 14.90 -1.41
CA ALA A 138 -0.74 16.30 -1.83
C ALA A 138 -1.96 16.81 -2.60
N ALA A 139 -2.55 15.99 -3.46
CA ALA A 139 -3.76 16.35 -4.18
C ALA A 139 -4.96 16.51 -3.24
N SER A 140 -5.14 15.58 -2.30
CA SER A 140 -6.26 15.59 -1.35
C SER A 140 -6.15 16.76 -0.35
N THR A 141 -4.93 17.10 0.11
CA THR A 141 -4.72 18.26 0.99
C THR A 141 -4.98 19.58 0.27
N ARG A 142 -4.57 19.69 -1.01
CA ARG A 142 -4.75 20.89 -1.83
C ARG A 142 -6.20 21.12 -2.24
N THR A 143 -6.90 20.07 -2.67
CA THR A 143 -8.27 20.17 -3.22
C THR A 143 -9.37 19.92 -2.20
N ARG A 144 -9.01 19.50 -0.97
CA ARG A 144 -9.94 19.09 0.09
C ARG A 144 -10.87 17.94 -0.31
N THR A 145 -10.57 17.23 -1.41
CA THR A 145 -11.36 16.11 -1.89
C THR A 145 -10.54 14.83 -1.76
N PRO A 146 -11.03 13.79 -1.07
CA PRO A 146 -12.29 13.70 -0.32
C PRO A 146 -12.26 14.48 1.01
N SER A 147 -11.11 14.57 1.69
CA SER A 147 -10.93 15.44 2.84
C SER A 147 -9.44 15.76 3.09
N ARG A 148 -9.15 16.88 3.77
CA ARG A 148 -7.77 17.20 4.18
C ARG A 148 -7.21 16.14 5.13
N ALA A 149 -8.04 15.57 6.00
CA ALA A 149 -7.63 14.54 6.95
C ALA A 149 -7.11 13.31 6.23
N VAL A 150 -7.84 12.81 5.23
CA VAL A 150 -7.40 11.70 4.36
C VAL A 150 -6.09 12.04 3.65
N GLY A 151 -5.95 13.28 3.17
CA GLY A 151 -4.72 13.76 2.55
C GLY A 151 -3.50 13.65 3.46
N HIS A 152 -3.59 14.07 4.72
CA HIS A 152 -2.49 13.93 5.68
C HIS A 152 -2.22 12.46 6.02
N LEU A 153 -3.27 11.65 6.14
CA LEU A 153 -3.15 10.23 6.44
C LEU A 153 -2.44 9.44 5.34
N LEU A 154 -2.63 9.82 4.06
CA LEU A 154 -1.89 9.27 2.92
C LEU A 154 -0.39 9.59 2.96
N LEU A 155 0.01 10.70 3.59
CA LEU A 155 1.42 11.08 3.73
C LEU A 155 2.17 10.23 4.76
N VAL A 156 1.47 9.63 5.73
CA VAL A 156 2.06 8.77 6.77
C VAL A 156 2.73 7.52 6.16
N PRO A 157 2.05 6.68 5.37
CA PRO A 157 2.70 5.55 4.72
C PRO A 157 3.75 5.97 3.70
N ALA A 158 3.56 7.09 2.99
CA ALA A 158 4.60 7.63 2.11
C ALA A 158 5.89 7.92 2.89
N ALA A 159 5.79 8.61 4.03
CA ALA A 159 6.95 8.96 4.86
C ALA A 159 7.65 7.71 5.42
N GLY A 160 6.88 6.73 5.93
CA GLY A 160 7.45 5.48 6.43
C GLY A 160 8.19 4.68 5.35
N ILE A 161 7.57 4.51 4.17
CA ILE A 161 8.17 3.76 3.07
C ILE A 161 9.39 4.49 2.50
N LEU A 162 9.27 5.79 2.21
CA LEU A 162 10.35 6.58 1.62
C LEU A 162 11.51 6.74 2.59
N GLY A 163 11.22 6.98 3.86
CA GLY A 163 12.23 7.03 4.92
C GLY A 163 13.01 5.72 5.02
N ASN A 164 12.33 4.58 4.94
CA ASN A 164 13.00 3.28 4.91
C ASN A 164 13.88 3.09 3.66
N VAL A 165 13.35 3.38 2.47
CA VAL A 165 14.12 3.27 1.21
C VAL A 165 15.37 4.14 1.27
N LEU A 166 15.23 5.38 1.71
CA LEU A 166 16.34 6.31 1.85
C LEU A 166 17.36 5.81 2.87
N TYR A 167 16.89 5.39 4.05
CA TYR A 167 17.74 4.86 5.12
C TYR A 167 18.57 3.66 4.64
N VAL A 168 17.94 2.63 4.07
CA VAL A 168 18.61 1.43 3.58
C VAL A 168 19.63 1.77 2.48
N THR A 169 19.24 2.65 1.55
CA THR A 169 20.12 3.04 0.43
C THR A 169 21.33 3.83 0.91
N LEU A 170 21.13 4.81 1.81
CA LEU A 170 22.23 5.61 2.36
C LEU A 170 23.14 4.77 3.25
N SER A 171 22.58 3.90 4.11
CA SER A 171 23.38 2.97 4.92
C SER A 171 24.27 2.08 4.08
N GLY A 172 23.74 1.57 2.95
CA GLY A 172 24.52 0.79 1.99
C GLY A 172 25.62 1.62 1.31
N ALA A 173 25.30 2.83 0.86
CA ALA A 173 26.24 3.73 0.18
C ALA A 173 27.38 4.20 1.10
N LEU A 174 27.09 4.39 2.39
CA LEU A 174 28.06 4.85 3.40
C LEU A 174 28.82 3.70 4.08
N GLY A 175 28.43 2.44 3.86
CA GLY A 175 29.06 1.27 4.48
C GLY A 175 28.84 1.14 5.99
N VAL A 176 27.89 1.89 6.57
CA VAL A 176 27.62 1.92 8.02
C VAL A 176 26.74 0.77 8.52
N GLY A 177 26.33 -0.13 7.63
CA GLY A 177 25.40 -1.21 7.95
C GLY A 177 23.97 -0.72 8.20
N VAL A 178 23.02 -1.65 8.18
CA VAL A 178 21.59 -1.37 8.43
C VAL A 178 21.27 -1.81 9.86
N VAL A 179 20.83 -0.86 10.70
CA VAL A 179 20.33 -1.16 12.04
C VAL A 179 18.97 -1.86 11.89
N SER A 180 18.89 -3.11 12.30
CA SER A 180 17.74 -4.01 12.06
C SER A 180 16.39 -3.47 12.54
N GLY A 181 16.38 -2.64 13.59
CA GLY A 181 15.17 -2.04 14.13
C GLY A 181 14.55 -0.95 13.24
N VAL A 182 15.35 -0.21 12.48
CA VAL A 182 14.88 0.98 11.74
C VAL A 182 13.91 0.61 10.60
N PRO A 183 14.20 -0.39 9.74
CA PRO A 183 13.23 -0.82 8.73
C PRO A 183 11.92 -1.33 9.34
N THR A 184 12.01 -2.06 10.45
CA THR A 184 10.87 -2.61 11.18
C THR A 184 9.93 -1.50 11.65
N VAL A 185 10.47 -0.46 12.29
CA VAL A 185 9.69 0.72 12.73
C VAL A 185 9.08 1.46 11.55
N SER A 186 9.84 1.64 10.46
CA SER A 186 9.38 2.38 9.29
C SER A 186 8.20 1.70 8.59
N PHE A 187 8.26 0.37 8.44
CA PHE A 187 7.14 -0.41 7.91
C PHE A 187 5.97 -0.51 8.89
N LEU A 188 6.21 -0.48 10.21
CA LEU A 188 5.14 -0.39 11.19
C LEU A 188 4.36 0.91 11.05
N VAL A 189 5.05 2.04 10.91
CA VAL A 189 4.42 3.35 10.64
C VAL A 189 3.59 3.30 9.36
N ALA A 190 4.13 2.69 8.30
CA ALA A 190 3.39 2.52 7.05
C ALA A 190 2.15 1.63 7.21
N ALA A 191 2.26 0.51 7.95
CA ALA A 191 1.15 -0.39 8.24
C ALA A 191 0.03 0.34 8.99
N VAL A 192 0.36 1.00 10.10
CA VAL A 192 -0.60 1.75 10.93
C VAL A 192 -1.25 2.87 10.12
N GLY A 193 -0.47 3.64 9.36
CA GLY A 193 -1.00 4.70 8.49
C GLY A 193 -1.98 4.16 7.44
N THR A 194 -1.67 3.00 6.84
CA THR A 194 -2.52 2.37 5.83
C THR A 194 -3.82 1.82 6.45
N VAL A 195 -3.76 1.22 7.66
CA VAL A 195 -4.94 0.79 8.41
C VAL A 195 -5.82 1.98 8.78
N ALA A 196 -5.24 3.04 9.33
CA ALA A 196 -5.96 4.25 9.72
C ALA A 196 -6.66 4.89 8.51
N LEU A 197 -5.99 4.91 7.35
CA LEU A 197 -6.56 5.34 6.07
C LEU A 197 -7.77 4.50 5.67
N GLY A 198 -7.66 3.18 5.73
CA GLY A 198 -8.77 2.27 5.44
C GLY A 198 -9.99 2.53 6.34
N TYR A 199 -9.78 2.69 7.66
CA TYR A 199 -10.86 3.03 8.60
C TYR A 199 -11.48 4.39 8.30
N ARG A 200 -10.66 5.41 8.02
CA ARG A 200 -11.17 6.75 7.73
C ARG A 200 -12.02 6.78 6.47
N LEU A 201 -11.55 6.17 5.39
CA LEU A 201 -12.30 6.09 4.14
C LEU A 201 -13.62 5.32 4.31
N ARG A 202 -13.62 4.26 5.14
CA ARG A 202 -14.84 3.51 5.45
C ARG A 202 -15.86 4.37 6.20
N SER A 203 -15.41 5.18 7.16
CA SER A 203 -16.31 6.07 7.91
C SER A 203 -16.94 7.15 7.02
N GLU A 204 -16.19 7.72 6.07
CA GLU A 204 -16.71 8.75 5.15
C GLU A 204 -17.80 8.19 4.22
N VAL A 205 -17.66 6.94 3.74
CA VAL A 205 -18.69 6.27 2.93
C VAL A 205 -19.96 6.04 3.73
N SER A 206 -19.85 5.50 4.96
CA SER A 206 -21.02 5.25 5.81
C SER A 206 -21.80 6.51 6.15
N SER A 207 -21.12 7.65 6.35
CA SER A 207 -21.78 8.93 6.63
C SER A 207 -22.52 9.48 5.41
N ALA A 208 -21.98 9.31 4.20
CA ALA A 208 -22.64 9.73 2.97
C ALA A 208 -23.95 8.94 2.73
N ASP A 209 -23.91 7.62 2.89
CA ASP A 209 -25.08 6.74 2.74
C ASP A 209 -26.21 7.07 3.74
N GLN A 210 -25.85 7.48 4.96
CA GLN A 210 -26.83 7.87 5.98
C GLN A 210 -27.53 9.20 5.65
N SER A 211 -26.78 10.17 5.13
CA SER A 211 -27.34 11.47 4.72
C SER A 211 -28.34 11.30 3.57
N GLU A 212 -28.00 10.48 2.57
CA GLU A 212 -28.89 10.23 1.43
C GLU A 212 -30.21 9.56 1.85
N ARG A 213 -30.16 8.61 2.79
CA ARG A 213 -31.38 7.96 3.31
C ARG A 213 -32.28 8.92 4.06
N ALA A 214 -31.71 9.84 4.85
CA ALA A 214 -32.48 10.82 5.59
C ALA A 214 -33.28 11.74 4.65
N ASP A 215 -32.66 12.19 3.54
CA ASP A 215 -33.29 13.06 2.55
C ASP A 215 -34.44 12.36 1.80
N THR A 216 -34.36 11.04 1.56
CA THR A 216 -35.44 10.29 0.90
C THR A 216 -36.68 10.06 1.76
N THR A 217 -36.58 10.26 3.08
CA THR A 217 -37.68 10.05 4.03
C THR A 217 -38.40 11.34 4.44
N ALA A 218 -37.88 12.50 4.04
CA ALA A 218 -38.47 13.82 4.28
C ALA A 218 -39.38 14.24 3.12
#